data_AF-A0A942JD49-F1
#
_entry.id   AF-A0A942JD49-F1
#
_cell.length_a   1.000
_cell.length_b   1.000
_cell.length_c   1.000
_cell.angle_alpha   90.00
_cell.angle_beta   90.00
_cell.angle_gamma   90.00
#
_symmetry.space_group_name_H-M   'P 1'
#
loop_
_entity.id
_entity.type
_entity.pdbx_description
1 polymer ?
#
loop_
_entity_poly.entity_id
_entity_poly.type
_entity_poly.pdbx_seq_one_letter_code
_entity_poly.pdbx_strand_id
1 'polypeptide(L)'
;MRERLARIGDDLKRVRATERVLAEQVAYLAEVAADAETRKLVAQTPLADREWREARTDLDRHAGLLDEARQQAQALIDKRDGLLERLFELEAARPGRDHT
;
A
#
# COMPACT_ATOMS: atom_id res chain seq x y z
N MET A 1 14.60 -2.22 21.34
CA MET A 1 14.11 -3.12 20.26
C MET A 1 12.60 -3.27 20.31
N ARG A 2 12.01 -3.67 21.45
CA ARG A 2 10.55 -3.83 21.60
C ARG A 2 9.73 -2.58 21.25
N GLU A 3 10.14 -1.39 21.71
CA GLU A 3 9.48 -0.13 21.32
C GLU A 3 9.55 0.17 19.81
N ARG A 4 10.66 -0.21 19.16
CA ARG A 4 10.82 -0.03 17.71
C ARG A 4 9.90 -0.98 16.94
N LEU A 5 9.76 -2.22 17.41
CA LEU A 5 8.80 -3.19 16.86
C LEU A 5 7.35 -2.71 17.04
N ALA A 6 7.01 -2.15 18.20
CA ALA A 6 5.69 -1.56 18.45
C ALA A 6 5.39 -0.42 17.46
N ARG A 7 6.32 0.53 17.29
CA ARG A 7 6.17 1.62 16.31
C ARG A 7 5.99 1.12 14.88
N ILE A 8 6.77 0.13 14.45
CA ILE A 8 6.61 -0.49 13.11
C ILE A 8 5.25 -1.16 12.98
N GLY A 9 4.74 -1.80 14.03
CA GLY A 9 3.40 -2.37 14.04
C GLY A 9 2.31 -1.32 13.84
N ASP A 10 2.44 -0.18 14.51
CA ASP A 10 1.50 0.94 14.37
C ASP A 10 1.57 1.57 12.97
N ASP A 11 2.78 1.78 12.44
CA ASP A 11 2.99 2.27 11.08
C ASP A 11 2.38 1.31 10.05
N LEU A 12 2.63 0.00 10.18
CA LEU A 12 2.10 -1.02 9.27
C LEU A 12 0.57 -1.07 9.30
N LYS A 13 -0.04 -0.91 10.48
CA LYS A 13 -1.49 -0.83 10.62
C LYS A 13 -2.05 0.38 9.87
N ARG A 14 -1.41 1.54 9.97
CA ARG A 14 -1.80 2.75 9.25
C ARG A 14 -1.67 2.57 7.74
N VAL A 15 -0.50 2.14 7.26
CA VAL A 15 -0.25 1.97 5.82
C VAL A 15 -1.22 0.95 5.20
N ARG A 16 -1.50 -0.17 5.87
CA ARG A 16 -2.49 -1.16 5.38
C ARG A 16 -3.92 -0.62 5.33
N ALA A 17 -4.29 0.27 6.25
CA ALA A 17 -5.60 0.94 6.18
C ALA A 17 -5.67 1.86 4.96
N THR A 18 -4.61 2.64 4.71
CA THR A 18 -4.48 3.47 3.51
C THR A 18 -4.48 2.64 2.23
N GLU A 19 -3.73 1.54 2.19
CA GLU A 19 -3.68 0.60 1.06
C GLU A 19 -5.09 0.07 0.71
N ARG A 20 -5.89 -0.30 1.72
CA ARG A 20 -7.26 -0.78 1.49
C ARG A 20 -8.14 0.27 0.84
N VAL A 21 -8.10 1.50 1.36
CA VAL A 21 -8.87 2.62 0.79
C VAL A 21 -8.43 2.90 -0.65
N LEU A 22 -7.11 2.93 -0.91
CA LEU A 22 -6.59 3.12 -2.25
C LEU A 22 -6.98 2.00 -3.21
N ALA A 23 -7.02 0.74 -2.74
CA ALA A 23 -7.47 -0.38 -3.55
C ALA A 23 -8.95 -0.24 -3.94
N GLU A 24 -9.81 0.18 -3.01
CA GLU A 24 -11.22 0.47 -3.29
C GLU A 24 -11.38 1.63 -4.28
N GLN A 25 -10.58 2.69 -4.12
CA GLN A 25 -10.58 3.85 -5.03
C GLN A 25 -10.12 3.48 -6.44
N VAL A 26 -9.04 2.69 -6.57
CA VAL A 26 -8.56 2.21 -7.87
C VAL A 26 -9.61 1.35 -8.56
N ALA A 27 -10.26 0.45 -7.83
CA ALA A 27 -11.33 -0.37 -8.39
C ALA A 27 -12.49 0.50 -8.90
N TYR A 28 -12.94 1.48 -8.11
CA TYR A 28 -13.97 2.42 -8.54
C TYR A 28 -13.56 3.25 -9.77
N LEU A 29 -12.35 3.81 -9.76
CA LEU A 29 -11.86 4.64 -10.86
C LEU A 29 -11.64 3.84 -12.15
N ALA A 30 -11.33 2.54 -12.04
CA ALA A 30 -11.26 1.65 -13.19
C ALA A 30 -12.61 1.54 -13.90
N GLU A 31 -13.70 1.38 -13.15
CA GLU A 31 -15.06 1.37 -13.70
C GLU A 31 -15.43 2.73 -14.32
N VAL A 32 -15.08 3.84 -13.66
CA VAL A 32 -15.32 5.19 -14.19
C VAL A 32 -14.57 5.43 -15.50
N ALA A 33 -13.30 5.01 -15.58
CA ALA A 33 -12.49 5.14 -16.79
C ALA A 33 -13.05 4.29 -17.94
N ALA A 34 -13.54 3.08 -17.66
CA ALA A 34 -14.16 2.19 -18.65
C ALA A 34 -15.49 2.76 -19.19
N ASP A 35 -16.32 3.35 -18.33
CA ASP A 35 -17.54 4.03 -18.75
C ASP A 35 -17.23 5.28 -19.61
N ALA A 36 -16.25 6.08 -19.18
CA ALA A 36 -15.82 7.25 -19.95
C ALA A 36 -15.22 6.86 -21.32
N GLU A 37 -14.51 5.73 -21.40
CA GLU A 37 -14.02 5.18 -22.67
C GLU A 37 -15.17 4.79 -23.59
N THR A 38 -16.19 4.12 -23.04
CA THR A 38 -17.41 3.77 -23.78
C THR A 38 -18.08 5.02 -24.33
N ARG A 39 -18.26 6.06 -23.50
CA ARG A 39 -18.85 7.35 -23.92
C ARG A 39 -18.02 8.04 -25.00
N LYS A 40 -16.69 8.04 -24.87
CA LYS A 40 -15.77 8.57 -25.90
C LYS A 40 -15.98 7.87 -27.24
N LEU A 41 -16.02 6.54 -27.25
CA LEU A 41 -16.14 5.74 -28.48
C LEU A 41 -17.49 5.96 -29.17
N VAL A 42 -18.56 6.10 -28.39
CA VAL A 42 -19.92 6.28 -28.92
C VAL A 42 -20.18 7.72 -29.37
N ALA A 43 -19.85 8.71 -28.53
CA ALA A 43 -20.19 10.11 -28.78
C ALA A 43 -19.24 10.77 -29.79
N GLN A 44 -17.98 10.33 -29.85
CA GLN A 44 -16.96 10.86 -30.78
C GLN A 44 -16.80 12.38 -30.71
N THR A 45 -17.04 12.98 -29.55
CA THR A 45 -16.90 14.41 -29.33
C THR A 45 -15.59 14.76 -28.62
N PRO A 46 -15.04 15.96 -28.84
CA PRO A 46 -13.88 16.44 -28.08
C PRO A 46 -14.10 16.47 -26.57
N LEU A 47 -15.34 16.68 -26.12
CA LEU A 47 -15.70 16.65 -24.70
C LEU A 47 -15.54 15.25 -24.12
N ALA A 48 -16.08 14.22 -24.79
CA ALA A 48 -15.99 12.85 -24.31
C ALA A 48 -14.53 12.32 -24.30
N ASP A 49 -13.70 12.73 -25.28
CA ASP A 49 -12.27 12.41 -25.25
C ASP A 49 -11.54 13.08 -24.06
N ARG A 50 -11.91 14.32 -23.71
CA ARG A 50 -11.37 15.00 -22.54
C ARG A 50 -11.77 14.31 -21.24
N GLU A 51 -13.05 13.97 -21.07
CA GLU A 51 -13.55 13.27 -19.88
C GLU A 51 -12.85 11.92 -19.68
N TRP A 52 -12.66 11.15 -20.75
CA TRP A 52 -11.89 9.90 -20.70
C TRP A 52 -10.43 10.13 -20.29
N ARG A 53 -9.76 11.15 -20.83
CA ARG A 53 -8.38 11.48 -20.44
C ARG A 53 -8.27 11.87 -18.97
N GLU A 54 -9.24 12.64 -18.46
CA GLU A 54 -9.29 13.03 -17.04
C GLU A 54 -9.50 11.81 -16.14
N ALA A 55 -10.49 10.95 -16.44
CA ALA A 55 -10.74 9.73 -15.70
C ALA A 55 -9.54 8.77 -15.70
N ARG A 56 -8.86 8.62 -16.86
CA ARG A 56 -7.65 7.80 -16.98
C ARG A 56 -6.49 8.36 -16.16
N THR A 57 -6.29 9.67 -16.19
CA THR A 57 -5.25 10.34 -15.39
C THR A 57 -5.48 10.14 -13.89
N ASP A 58 -6.73 10.23 -13.43
CA ASP A 58 -7.06 10.02 -12.03
C ASP A 58 -6.89 8.55 -11.61
N LEU A 59 -7.26 7.60 -12.46
CA LEU A 59 -6.99 6.17 -12.23
C LEU A 59 -5.49 5.91 -12.11
N ASP A 60 -4.70 6.39 -13.07
CA ASP A 60 -3.25 6.16 -13.09
C ASP A 60 -2.57 6.76 -11.85
N ARG A 61 -3.02 7.95 -11.41
CA ARG A 61 -2.56 8.57 -10.16
C ARG A 61 -2.83 7.69 -8.95
N HIS A 62 -4.05 7.18 -8.79
CA HIS A 62 -4.41 6.36 -7.63
C HIS A 62 -3.75 4.98 -7.66
N ALA A 63 -3.55 4.41 -8.86
CA ALA A 63 -2.78 3.17 -9.02
C ALA A 63 -1.33 3.35 -8.55
N GLY A 64 -0.70 4.47 -8.89
CA GLY A 64 0.63 4.83 -8.38
C GLY A 64 0.66 4.94 -6.85
N LEU A 65 -0.31 5.63 -6.25
CA LEU A 65 -0.42 5.74 -4.79
C LEU A 65 -0.62 4.39 -4.10
N LEU A 66 -1.42 3.50 -4.70
CA LEU A 66 -1.64 2.14 -4.19
C LEU A 66 -0.32 1.34 -4.20
N ASP A 67 0.44 1.42 -5.29
CA ASP A 67 1.72 0.74 -5.40
C ASP A 67 2.75 1.30 -4.41
N GLU A 68 2.78 2.61 -4.19
CA GLU A 68 3.61 3.24 -3.15
C GLU A 68 3.23 2.72 -1.75
N ALA A 69 1.93 2.64 -1.43
CA ALA A 69 1.46 2.13 -0.14
C ALA A 69 1.86 0.66 0.07
N ARG A 70 1.75 -0.17 -0.98
CA ARG A 70 2.19 -1.58 -0.96
C ARG A 70 3.69 -1.70 -0.72
N GLN A 71 4.49 -0.90 -1.41
CA GLN A 71 5.95 -0.89 -1.23
C GLN A 71 6.33 -0.45 0.19
N GLN A 72 5.66 0.56 0.74
CA GLN A 72 5.87 1.01 2.12
C GLN A 72 5.50 -0.09 3.13
N ALA A 73 4.38 -0.78 2.92
CA ALA A 73 3.96 -1.90 3.77
C ALA A 73 5.00 -3.02 3.76
N GLN A 74 5.50 -3.38 2.58
CA GLN A 74 6.53 -4.42 2.43
C GLN A 74 7.83 -4.02 3.13
N ALA A 75 8.31 -2.78 2.94
CA ALA A 75 9.51 -2.30 3.61
C ALA A 75 9.39 -2.32 5.15
N LEU A 76 8.19 -2.04 5.69
CA LEU A 76 7.92 -2.15 7.13
C LEU A 76 7.92 -3.61 7.62
N ILE A 77 7.40 -4.54 6.82
CA ILE A 77 7.42 -5.98 7.11
C ILE A 77 8.88 -6.46 7.16
N ASP A 78 9.66 -6.19 6.12
CA ASP A 78 11.07 -6.61 6.04
C ASP A 78 11.88 -6.06 7.24
N LYS A 79 11.64 -4.80 7.59
CA LYS A 79 12.29 -4.15 8.74
C LYS A 79 11.86 -4.77 10.08
N ARG A 80 10.58 -5.16 10.21
CA ARG A 80 10.09 -5.86 11.41
C ARG A 80 10.77 -7.21 11.53
N ASP A 81 10.80 -7.96 10.45
CA ASP A 81 11.31 -9.33 10.43
C ASP A 81 12.81 -9.35 10.76
N GLY A 82 13.60 -8.45 10.17
CA GLY A 82 15.02 -8.31 10.53
C GLY A 82 15.26 -7.85 11.99
N LEU A 83 14.33 -7.10 12.59
CA LEU A 83 14.41 -6.77 14.02
C LEU A 83 14.01 -7.93 14.93
N LEU A 84 13.10 -8.80 14.49
CA LEU A 84 12.70 -10.01 15.21
C LEU A 84 13.84 -11.03 15.19
N GLU A 85 14.46 -11.25 14.03
CA GLU A 85 15.65 -12.11 13.88
C GLU A 85 16.75 -11.68 14.84
N ARG A 86 17.11 -10.39 14.83
CA ARG A 86 18.13 -9.85 15.75
C ARG A 86 17.75 -9.98 17.23
N LEU A 87 16.46 -9.87 17.55
CA LEU A 87 16.00 -10.09 18.93
C LEU A 87 16.19 -11.55 19.35
N PHE A 88 15.84 -12.49 18.46
CA PHE A 88 16.04 -13.92 18.72
C PHE A 88 17.52 -14.28 18.86
N GLU A 89 18.40 -13.73 18.02
CA GLU A 89 19.85 -13.92 18.14
C GLU A 89 20.38 -13.43 19.50
N LEU A 90 19.93 -12.26 19.96
CA LEU A 90 20.33 -11.71 21.25
C LEU A 90 19.79 -12.53 22.44
N GLU A 91 18.57 -13.08 22.31
CA GLU A 91 17.99 -13.95 23.32
C GLU A 91 18.70 -15.31 23.36
N ALA A 92 19.07 -15.87 22.22
CA ALA A 92 19.84 -17.11 22.12
C ALA A 92 21.30 -16.97 22.58
N ALA A 93 21.90 -15.80 22.36
CA ALA A 93 23.27 -15.49 22.80
C ALA A 93 23.38 -15.20 24.30
N ARG A 94 22.26 -15.18 25.05
CA ARG A 94 22.27 -14.97 26.50
C ARG A 94 22.55 -16.32 27.19
N PRO A 95 23.77 -16.56 27.72
CA PRO A 95 24.05 -17.79 28.45
C PRO A 95 23.22 -17.80 29.74
N GLY A 96 22.72 -18.99 30.10
CA GLY A 96 22.11 -19.35 31.38
C GLY A 96 21.57 -18.20 32.24
N ARG A 97 20.23 -18.06 32.31
CA ARG A 97 19.68 -17.82 33.65
C ARG A 97 19.84 -19.15 34.36
N ASP A 98 20.96 -19.28 35.06
CA ASP A 98 21.25 -20.41 35.91
C ASP A 98 20.02 -20.74 36.76
N HIS A 99 19.67 -22.01 36.72
CA HIS A 99 18.86 -22.64 37.73
C HIS A 99 19.55 -22.47 39.09
N THR A 100 19.04 -21.54 39.90
CA THR A 100 19.20 -21.53 41.36
C THR A 100 17.92 -21.02 41.97
#